data_AF-A0A6J5G045-F1
#
_entry.id   AF-A0A6J5G045-F1
#
_cell.length_a   1.000
_cell.length_b   1.000
_cell.length_c   1.000
_cell.angle_alpha   90.00
_cell.angle_beta   90.00
_cell.angle_gamma   90.00
#
_symmetry.space_group_name_H-M   'P 1'
#
loop_
_entity.id
_entity.type
_entity.pdbx_description
1 polymer ?
#
loop_
_entity_poly.entity_id
_entity_poly.type
_entity_poly.pdbx_seq_one_letter_code
_entity_poly.pdbx_strand_id
1 'polypeptide(L)'
;MSTATSTANTVRLKEQFEVGLETRADFTIDQPTDRYGAVDHAVWRQLYARQTALLEGRVCDAFLAGVERIGMPADRVPSFDEINVKLTPATGWQIVAVPGLVPDRVFFEHLANRRFPVTWWVRRPDQLDYLQEPDCFHDLFGHVPLLINPIFADYMHAYGRAALADNDAGALPLLARLYWYTVEFGLIRDAASPNGVKIYGAGIVSSKGETL
;
A
#
# COMPACT_ATOMS: atom_id res chain seq x y z
N MET A 1 -31.21 -0.51 -0.84
CA MET A 1 -30.36 -0.14 0.32
C MET A 1 -28.95 0.25 -0.16
N SER A 2 -28.82 1.27 -1.03
CA SER A 2 -27.54 1.56 -1.72
C SER A 2 -27.08 3.04 -1.62
N THR A 3 -27.87 3.91 -0.99
CA THR A 3 -27.60 5.37 -1.01
C THR A 3 -26.82 5.87 0.21
N ALA A 4 -26.95 5.22 1.38
CA ALA A 4 -26.30 5.69 2.62
C ALA A 4 -24.77 5.44 2.66
N THR A 5 -24.30 4.32 2.10
CA THR A 5 -22.88 3.95 2.11
C THR A 5 -22.03 4.87 1.21
N SER A 6 -22.58 5.31 0.08
CA SER A 6 -21.92 6.22 -0.87
C SER A 6 -21.69 7.62 -0.27
N THR A 7 -22.65 8.14 0.50
CA THR A 7 -22.55 9.48 1.10
C THR A 7 -21.54 9.51 2.25
N ALA A 8 -21.50 8.47 3.09
CA ALA A 8 -20.52 8.38 4.19
C ALA A 8 -19.07 8.31 3.68
N ASN A 9 -18.83 7.58 2.58
CA ASN A 9 -17.50 7.50 1.95
C ASN A 9 -17.09 8.86 1.35
N THR A 10 -18.03 9.56 0.71
CA THR A 10 -17.77 10.90 0.15
C THR A 10 -17.44 11.92 1.24
N VAL A 11 -18.04 11.81 2.43
CA VAL A 11 -17.75 12.68 3.58
C VAL A 11 -16.36 12.40 4.16
N ARG A 12 -15.92 11.14 4.25
CA ARG A 12 -14.57 10.81 4.73
C ARG A 12 -13.46 11.17 3.76
N LEU A 13 -13.68 10.94 2.45
CA LEU A 13 -12.80 11.46 1.41
C LEU A 13 -12.66 12.98 1.60
N LYS A 14 -13.77 13.70 1.79
CA LYS A 14 -13.73 15.14 2.08
C LYS A 14 -12.96 15.47 3.35
N GLU A 15 -13.20 14.81 4.49
CA GLU A 15 -12.45 15.06 5.74
C GLU A 15 -10.93 14.86 5.56
N GLN A 16 -10.50 13.94 4.69
CA GLN A 16 -9.09 13.66 4.41
C GLN A 16 -8.48 14.63 3.39
N PHE A 17 -9.26 15.13 2.43
CA PHE A 17 -8.87 16.20 1.51
C PHE A 17 -8.94 17.60 2.15
N GLU A 18 -9.75 17.80 3.21
CA GLU A 18 -10.00 19.07 3.89
C GLU A 18 -8.95 19.43 4.95
N VAL A 19 -7.86 18.66 5.04
CA VAL A 19 -6.79 18.80 6.04
C VAL A 19 -5.89 20.03 5.79
N GLY A 20 -6.17 20.81 4.74
CA GLY A 20 -5.42 21.99 4.34
C GLY A 20 -4.04 21.66 3.75
N LEU A 21 -3.87 20.44 3.25
CA LEU A 21 -2.63 19.99 2.60
C LEU A 21 -2.63 20.43 1.14
N GLU A 22 -1.54 21.06 0.71
CA GLU A 22 -1.37 21.46 -0.68
C GLU A 22 -1.03 20.24 -1.54
N THR A 23 -1.94 19.89 -2.45
CA THR A 23 -1.75 18.78 -3.39
C THR A 23 -1.10 19.29 -4.66
N ARG A 24 0.01 18.66 -5.07
CA ARG A 24 0.76 18.98 -6.29
C ARG A 24 0.06 18.42 -7.54
N ALA A 25 0.54 18.82 -8.71
CA ALA A 25 0.00 18.36 -10.00
C ALA A 25 0.04 16.83 -10.19
N ASP A 26 1.01 16.16 -9.56
CA ASP A 26 1.15 14.69 -9.56
C ASP A 26 0.44 14.02 -8.37
N PHE A 27 -0.50 14.72 -7.74
CA PHE A 27 -1.26 14.29 -6.55
C PHE A 27 -0.43 14.07 -5.28
N THR A 28 0.86 14.38 -5.30
CA THR A 28 1.67 14.25 -4.08
C THR A 28 1.46 15.42 -3.13
N ILE A 29 1.70 15.14 -1.85
CA ILE A 29 1.77 16.10 -0.75
C ILE A 29 3.12 15.95 -0.05
N ASP A 30 3.48 16.90 0.80
CA ASP A 30 4.47 16.61 1.85
C ASP A 30 3.80 15.73 2.91
N GLN A 31 4.49 14.68 3.36
CA GLN A 31 3.96 13.83 4.43
C GLN A 31 3.83 14.69 5.70
N PRO A 32 2.62 14.89 6.26
CA PRO A 32 2.41 15.73 7.43
C PRO A 32 2.74 14.96 8.71
N THR A 33 4.03 14.61 8.88
CA THR A 33 4.52 13.76 9.97
C THR A 33 4.23 14.32 11.37
N ASP A 34 4.15 15.63 11.51
CA ASP A 34 3.79 16.35 12.72
C ASP A 34 2.34 16.12 13.17
N ARG A 35 1.48 15.62 12.26
CA ARG A 35 0.07 15.35 12.56
C ARG A 35 -0.18 13.97 13.16
N TYR A 36 0.80 13.07 13.16
CA TYR A 36 0.64 11.79 13.84
C TYR A 36 0.64 11.99 15.35
N GLY A 37 -0.47 11.58 15.98
CA GLY A 37 -0.61 11.59 17.43
C GLY A 37 -0.24 10.25 18.07
N ALA A 38 -0.34 10.21 19.40
CA ALA A 38 -0.14 8.99 20.17
C ALA A 38 -1.10 7.86 19.74
N VAL A 39 -2.33 8.19 19.32
CA VAL A 39 -3.32 7.22 18.85
C VAL A 39 -2.89 6.57 17.54
N ASP A 40 -2.41 7.35 16.57
CA ASP A 40 -1.95 6.82 15.27
C ASP A 40 -0.78 5.86 15.45
N HIS A 41 0.21 6.24 16.27
CA HIS A 41 1.34 5.38 16.60
C HIS A 41 0.94 4.12 17.39
N ALA A 42 -0.09 4.20 18.24
CA ALA A 42 -0.60 3.04 18.95
C ALA A 42 -1.33 2.07 18.00
N VAL A 43 -2.17 2.59 17.09
CA VAL A 43 -2.84 1.79 16.05
C VAL A 43 -1.80 1.12 15.15
N TRP A 44 -0.82 1.87 14.66
CA TRP A 44 0.28 1.34 13.85
C TRP A 44 0.96 0.16 14.53
N ARG A 45 1.39 0.33 15.79
CA ARG A 45 2.05 -0.71 16.57
C ARG A 45 1.20 -1.97 16.72
N GLN A 46 -0.09 -1.78 16.99
CA GLN A 46 -1.03 -2.89 17.12
C GLN A 46 -1.22 -3.64 15.80
N LEU A 47 -1.38 -2.92 14.69
CA LEU A 47 -1.52 -3.50 13.35
C LEU A 47 -0.25 -4.24 12.95
N TYR A 48 0.92 -3.62 13.14
CA TYR A 48 2.22 -4.20 12.82
C TYR A 48 2.43 -5.52 13.57
N ALA A 49 2.35 -5.49 14.90
CA ALA A 49 2.57 -6.67 15.74
C ALA A 49 1.60 -7.82 15.41
N ARG A 50 0.34 -7.48 15.13
CA ARG A 50 -0.68 -8.47 14.74
C ARG A 50 -0.36 -9.09 13.39
N GLN A 51 -0.09 -8.27 12.36
CA GLN A 51 0.12 -8.78 11.02
C GLN A 51 1.43 -9.56 10.91
N THR A 52 2.52 -9.11 11.53
CA THR A 52 3.78 -9.90 11.50
C THR A 52 3.58 -11.28 12.11
N ALA A 53 2.88 -11.41 13.23
CA ALA A 53 2.59 -12.71 13.86
C ALA A 53 1.66 -13.59 13.00
N LEU A 54 0.70 -13.00 12.30
CA LEU A 54 -0.23 -13.75 11.44
C LEU A 54 0.43 -14.21 10.14
N LEU A 55 1.34 -13.43 9.57
CA LEU A 55 1.91 -13.70 8.26
C LEU A 55 3.00 -14.78 8.27
N GLU A 56 3.62 -15.03 9.42
CA GLU A 56 4.58 -16.14 9.58
C GLU A 56 3.96 -17.47 9.08
N GLY A 57 4.67 -18.12 8.16
CA GLY A 57 4.24 -19.37 7.52
C GLY A 57 3.11 -19.25 6.49
N ARG A 58 2.51 -18.07 6.29
CA ARG A 58 1.42 -17.83 5.32
C ARG A 58 1.83 -16.97 4.13
N VAL A 59 2.67 -15.95 4.37
CA VAL A 59 3.15 -15.03 3.33
C VAL A 59 4.41 -15.56 2.67
N CYS A 60 4.66 -15.14 1.42
CA CYS A 60 5.88 -15.49 0.69
C CYS A 60 7.14 -14.99 1.39
N ASP A 61 8.22 -15.75 1.28
CA ASP A 61 9.48 -15.46 1.98
C ASP A 61 10.08 -14.12 1.55
N ALA A 62 9.83 -13.72 0.29
CA ALA A 62 10.24 -12.43 -0.24
C ALA A 62 9.61 -11.25 0.51
N PHE A 63 8.37 -11.38 0.99
CA PHE A 63 7.72 -10.35 1.80
C PHE A 63 8.38 -10.24 3.17
N LEU A 64 8.61 -11.37 3.86
CA LEU A 64 9.26 -11.38 5.19
C LEU A 64 10.68 -10.81 5.12
N ALA A 65 11.47 -11.23 4.12
CA ALA A 65 12.79 -10.66 3.86
C ALA A 65 12.70 -9.16 3.52
N GLY A 66 11.63 -8.74 2.85
CA GLY A 66 11.33 -7.33 2.57
C GLY A 66 11.10 -6.50 3.83
N VAL A 67 10.28 -7.01 4.76
CA VAL A 67 10.01 -6.37 6.06
C VAL A 67 11.32 -6.18 6.83
N GLU A 68 12.15 -7.22 6.90
CA GLU A 68 13.46 -7.15 7.57
C GLU A 68 14.40 -6.15 6.90
N ARG A 69 14.52 -6.18 5.55
CA ARG A 69 15.45 -5.31 4.81
C ARG A 69 15.04 -3.84 4.82
N ILE A 70 13.74 -3.55 4.77
CA ILE A 70 13.24 -2.18 4.92
C ILE A 70 13.50 -1.70 6.35
N GLY A 71 13.37 -2.57 7.35
CA GLY A 71 13.58 -2.22 8.74
C GLY A 71 12.57 -1.19 9.25
N MET A 72 11.32 -1.31 8.79
CA MET A 72 10.26 -0.38 9.13
C MET A 72 9.99 -0.37 10.64
N PRO A 73 9.94 0.82 11.28
CA PRO A 73 9.58 0.95 12.68
C PRO A 73 8.28 0.21 13.04
N ALA A 74 8.37 -0.70 14.01
CA ALA A 74 7.21 -1.42 14.53
C ALA A 74 6.40 -0.59 15.55
N ASP A 75 6.98 0.51 16.05
CA ASP A 75 6.51 1.21 17.26
C ASP A 75 5.89 2.58 16.98
N ARG A 76 5.95 3.07 15.75
CA ARG A 76 5.43 4.35 15.28
C ARG A 76 5.21 4.35 13.78
N VAL A 77 4.39 5.27 13.29
CA VAL A 77 4.26 5.53 11.85
C VAL A 77 5.57 6.16 11.39
N PRO A 78 6.28 5.58 10.40
CA PRO A 78 7.56 6.10 9.96
C PRO A 78 7.41 7.31 9.04
N SER A 79 8.45 8.13 8.99
CA SER A 79 8.60 9.08 7.88
C SER A 79 8.90 8.33 6.59
N PHE A 80 8.38 8.80 5.47
CA PHE A 80 8.58 8.15 4.18
C PHE A 80 10.04 8.29 3.69
N ASP A 81 10.72 9.35 4.10
CA ASP A 81 12.15 9.52 3.88
C ASP A 81 12.99 8.45 4.58
N GLU A 82 12.64 8.06 5.82
CA GLU A 82 13.30 6.96 6.55
C GLU A 82 13.22 5.64 5.77
N ILE A 83 12.09 5.38 5.11
CA ILE A 83 11.89 4.19 4.27
C ILE A 83 12.67 4.32 2.94
N ASN A 84 12.64 5.50 2.31
CA ASN A 84 13.32 5.76 1.04
C ASN A 84 14.85 5.62 1.14
N VAL A 85 15.44 5.90 2.31
CA VAL A 85 16.88 5.65 2.59
C VAL A 85 17.27 4.19 2.31
N LYS A 86 16.35 3.23 2.46
CA LYS A 86 16.57 1.81 2.15
C LYS A 86 16.07 1.43 0.77
N LEU A 87 14.88 1.88 0.39
CA LEU A 87 14.21 1.46 -0.84
C LEU A 87 14.92 1.97 -2.10
N THR A 88 15.29 3.25 -2.13
CA THR A 88 15.88 3.91 -3.30
C THR A 88 17.20 3.29 -3.74
N PRO A 89 18.22 3.09 -2.87
CA PRO A 89 19.45 2.44 -3.30
C PRO A 89 19.26 0.96 -3.67
N ALA A 90 18.22 0.28 -3.16
CA ALA A 90 18.01 -1.14 -3.40
C ALA A 90 17.38 -1.45 -4.76
N THR A 91 16.40 -0.65 -5.20
CA THR A 91 15.63 -0.93 -6.43
C THR A 91 15.32 0.29 -7.28
N GLY A 92 15.83 1.47 -6.89
CA GLY A 92 15.51 2.75 -7.53
C GLY A 92 14.09 3.24 -7.21
N TRP A 93 13.34 2.53 -6.36
CA TRP A 93 12.00 2.91 -5.97
C TRP A 93 12.00 3.94 -4.84
N GLN A 94 10.98 4.77 -4.81
CA GLN A 94 10.67 5.64 -3.68
C GLN A 94 9.16 5.62 -3.40
N ILE A 95 8.79 5.81 -2.15
CA ILE A 95 7.42 6.09 -1.76
C ILE A 95 7.17 7.60 -1.72
N VAL A 96 5.97 8.01 -2.09
CA VAL A 96 5.53 9.41 -2.09
C VAL A 96 4.19 9.55 -1.38
N ALA A 97 4.04 10.60 -0.58
CA ALA A 97 2.80 10.83 0.14
C ALA A 97 1.70 11.34 -0.77
N VAL A 98 0.49 10.77 -0.63
CA VAL A 98 -0.73 11.20 -1.31
C VAL A 98 -1.84 11.44 -0.29
N PRO A 99 -2.80 12.33 -0.56
CA PRO A 99 -3.87 12.66 0.39
C PRO A 99 -4.89 11.52 0.57
N GLY A 100 -4.97 10.60 -0.39
CA GLY A 100 -5.94 9.52 -0.47
C GLY A 100 -5.80 8.76 -1.77
N LEU A 101 -6.89 8.14 -2.23
CA LEU A 101 -6.95 7.52 -3.56
C LEU A 101 -6.61 8.54 -4.66
N VAL A 102 -5.68 8.15 -5.54
CA VAL A 102 -5.29 8.97 -6.71
C VAL A 102 -5.96 8.44 -7.98
N PRO A 103 -6.18 9.29 -9.00
CA PRO A 103 -6.70 8.83 -10.29
C PRO A 103 -5.80 7.78 -10.93
N ASP A 104 -6.40 6.79 -11.61
CA ASP A 104 -5.68 5.65 -12.23
C ASP A 104 -4.46 6.09 -13.06
N ARG A 105 -4.63 7.08 -13.94
CA ARG A 105 -3.53 7.58 -14.78
C ARG A 105 -2.36 8.10 -13.93
N VAL A 106 -2.66 8.82 -12.85
CA VAL A 106 -1.63 9.35 -11.93
C VAL A 106 -0.94 8.22 -11.17
N PHE A 107 -1.70 7.22 -10.72
CA PHE A 107 -1.13 6.01 -10.12
C PHE A 107 -0.13 5.32 -11.05
N PHE A 108 -0.53 5.08 -12.31
CA PHE A 108 0.34 4.44 -13.30
C PHE A 108 1.55 5.30 -13.69
N GLU A 109 1.40 6.62 -13.76
CA GLU A 109 2.50 7.57 -13.94
C GLU A 109 3.53 7.47 -12.80
N HIS A 110 3.09 7.31 -11.54
CA HIS A 110 4.00 7.04 -10.44
C HIS A 110 4.74 5.71 -10.62
N LEU A 111 4.02 4.61 -10.88
CA LEU A 111 4.64 3.29 -11.05
C LEU A 111 5.66 3.26 -12.21
N ALA A 112 5.33 3.91 -13.33
CA ALA A 112 6.21 4.01 -14.50
C ALA A 112 7.50 4.76 -14.19
N ASN A 113 7.53 5.57 -13.12
CA ASN A 113 8.70 6.32 -12.66
C ASN A 113 9.29 5.77 -11.35
N ARG A 114 8.98 4.52 -11.00
CA ARG A 114 9.40 3.86 -9.74
C ARG A 114 9.03 4.67 -8.48
N ARG A 115 7.87 5.33 -8.51
CA ARG A 115 7.27 5.99 -7.37
C ARG A 115 6.05 5.18 -6.95
N PHE A 116 5.91 4.90 -5.66
CA PHE A 116 4.72 4.25 -5.13
C PHE A 116 3.95 5.24 -4.25
N PRO A 117 2.70 5.60 -4.60
CA PRO A 117 1.90 6.50 -3.79
C PRO A 117 1.44 5.79 -2.51
N VAL A 118 1.65 6.44 -1.36
CA VAL A 118 1.28 5.94 -0.04
C VAL A 118 0.40 7.00 0.63
N THR A 119 -0.81 6.62 1.04
CA THR A 119 -1.68 7.50 1.83
C THR A 119 -1.02 7.81 3.17
N TRP A 120 -1.16 9.04 3.64
CA TRP A 120 -0.44 9.47 4.85
C TRP A 120 -1.17 9.10 6.15
N TRP A 121 -2.50 9.03 6.17
CA TRP A 121 -3.27 8.89 7.41
C TRP A 121 -3.35 7.43 7.86
N VAL A 122 -3.55 7.19 9.15
CA VAL A 122 -3.76 5.85 9.72
C VAL A 122 -5.22 5.69 10.12
N ARG A 123 -5.76 4.49 9.95
CA ARG A 123 -7.14 4.16 10.37
C ARG A 123 -7.35 4.37 11.87
N ARG A 124 -8.60 4.61 12.25
CA ARG A 124 -8.96 4.77 13.66
C ARG A 124 -9.04 3.42 14.41
N PRO A 125 -8.94 3.43 15.75
CA PRO A 125 -9.05 2.22 16.56
C PRO A 125 -10.36 1.42 16.37
N ASP A 126 -11.47 2.09 16.06
CA ASP A 126 -12.77 1.45 15.80
C ASP A 126 -12.83 0.76 14.42
N GLN A 127 -11.77 0.86 13.61
CA GLN A 127 -11.70 0.36 12.23
C GLN A 127 -10.54 -0.62 12.02
N LEU A 128 -9.98 -1.17 13.09
CA LEU A 128 -8.82 -2.07 13.02
C LEU A 128 -9.05 -3.31 12.16
N ASP A 129 -10.28 -3.83 12.16
CA ASP A 129 -10.62 -5.09 11.47
C ASP A 129 -11.23 -4.89 10.09
N TYR A 130 -11.76 -3.71 9.79
CA TYR A 130 -12.32 -3.40 8.48
C TYR A 130 -12.18 -1.92 8.14
N LEU A 131 -11.64 -1.66 6.96
CA LEU A 131 -11.51 -0.34 6.37
C LEU A 131 -11.78 -0.45 4.87
N GLN A 132 -12.60 0.46 4.34
CA GLN A 132 -12.98 0.43 2.93
C GLN A 132 -11.90 1.02 2.01
N GLU A 133 -11.11 1.97 2.50
CA GLU A 133 -10.09 2.68 1.74
C GLU A 133 -8.69 2.30 2.24
N PRO A 134 -7.67 2.31 1.37
CA PRO A 134 -6.29 2.06 1.81
C PRO A 134 -5.83 3.22 2.72
N ASP A 135 -5.34 2.88 3.91
CA ASP A 135 -4.64 3.81 4.79
C ASP A 135 -3.12 3.59 4.70
N CYS A 136 -2.35 4.41 5.43
CA CYS A 136 -0.90 4.33 5.47
C CYS A 136 -0.42 2.93 5.84
N PHE A 137 -1.10 2.22 6.75
CA PHE A 137 -0.68 0.86 7.09
C PHE A 137 -0.85 -0.09 5.91
N HIS A 138 -1.98 -0.06 5.21
CA HIS A 138 -2.16 -0.87 4.00
C HIS A 138 -1.10 -0.55 2.94
N ASP A 139 -0.97 0.72 2.56
CA ASP A 139 -0.06 1.12 1.49
C ASP A 139 1.40 0.81 1.85
N LEU A 140 1.80 1.18 3.07
CA LEU A 140 3.18 1.10 3.50
C LEU A 140 3.58 -0.32 3.91
N PHE A 141 2.86 -0.95 4.84
CA PHE A 141 3.19 -2.32 5.28
C PHE A 141 2.83 -3.36 4.22
N GLY A 142 1.75 -3.15 3.46
CA GLY A 142 1.27 -4.14 2.51
C GLY A 142 2.06 -4.21 1.22
N HIS A 143 2.48 -3.07 0.66
CA HIS A 143 3.13 -3.04 -0.67
C HIS A 143 4.65 -2.93 -0.60
N VAL A 144 5.16 -2.06 0.28
CA VAL A 144 6.58 -1.65 0.25
C VAL A 144 7.57 -2.78 0.52
N PRO A 145 7.30 -3.78 1.38
CA PRO A 145 8.21 -4.91 1.57
C PRO A 145 8.54 -5.65 0.27
N LEU A 146 7.62 -5.75 -0.69
CA LEU A 146 7.94 -6.39 -1.97
C LEU A 146 8.68 -5.46 -2.93
N LEU A 147 8.52 -4.14 -2.81
CA LEU A 147 9.23 -3.18 -3.68
C LEU A 147 10.75 -3.14 -3.47
N ILE A 148 11.28 -3.68 -2.35
CA ILE A 148 12.72 -3.87 -2.15
C ILE A 148 13.26 -5.16 -2.79
N ASN A 149 12.39 -6.02 -3.31
CA ASN A 149 12.75 -7.17 -4.13
C ASN A 149 12.90 -6.73 -5.60
N PRO A 150 14.08 -6.86 -6.23
CA PRO A 150 14.30 -6.41 -7.60
C PRO A 150 13.33 -7.00 -8.64
N ILE A 151 12.93 -8.26 -8.48
CA ILE A 151 12.01 -8.93 -9.43
C ILE A 151 10.63 -8.30 -9.36
N PHE A 152 10.09 -8.12 -8.15
CA PHE A 152 8.78 -7.50 -7.96
C PHE A 152 8.80 -6.01 -8.32
N ALA A 153 9.88 -5.32 -7.96
CA ALA A 153 10.12 -3.92 -8.32
C ALA A 153 10.15 -3.69 -9.83
N ASP A 154 10.79 -4.57 -10.60
CA ASP A 154 10.85 -4.47 -12.06
C ASP A 154 9.52 -4.84 -12.71
N TYR A 155 8.80 -5.82 -12.15
CA TYR A 155 7.43 -6.14 -12.54
C TYR A 155 6.51 -4.92 -12.39
N MET A 156 6.50 -4.29 -11.21
CA MET A 156 5.67 -3.10 -10.93
C MET A 156 6.00 -1.92 -11.85
N HIS A 157 7.28 -1.74 -12.19
CA HIS A 157 7.72 -0.67 -13.09
C HIS A 157 7.28 -0.97 -14.53
N ALA A 158 7.47 -2.21 -15.00
CA ALA A 158 7.00 -2.64 -16.32
C ALA A 158 5.48 -2.51 -16.44
N TYR A 159 4.76 -2.87 -15.37
CA TYR A 159 3.32 -2.77 -15.27
C TYR A 159 2.84 -1.31 -15.40
N GLY A 160 3.44 -0.38 -14.66
CA GLY A 160 3.16 1.07 -14.80
C GLY A 160 3.42 1.59 -16.21
N ARG A 161 4.56 1.24 -16.82
CA ARG A 161 4.86 1.65 -18.21
C ARG A 161 3.87 1.08 -19.22
N ALA A 162 3.46 -0.18 -19.06
CA ALA A 162 2.50 -0.82 -19.96
C ALA A 162 1.14 -0.11 -19.91
N ALA A 163 0.71 0.31 -18.72
CA ALA A 163 -0.55 1.06 -18.56
C ALA A 163 -0.55 2.44 -19.25
N LEU A 164 0.61 3.05 -19.44
CA LEU A 164 0.74 4.36 -20.11
C LEU A 164 1.08 4.27 -21.59
N ALA A 165 1.62 3.12 -22.04
CA ALA A 165 1.95 2.90 -23.44
C ALA A 165 0.70 2.71 -24.30
N ASP A 166 -0.41 2.28 -23.68
CA ASP A 166 -1.66 2.08 -24.37
C ASP A 166 -2.48 3.38 -24.41
N ASN A 167 -2.77 3.84 -25.63
CA ASN A 167 -3.74 4.93 -25.85
C ASN A 167 -5.19 4.39 -25.92
N ASP A 168 -5.38 3.08 -25.76
CA ASP A 168 -6.71 2.48 -25.62
C ASP A 168 -7.28 2.73 -24.23
N ALA A 169 -8.31 3.57 -24.18
CA ALA A 169 -9.07 3.84 -22.96
C ALA A 169 -9.69 2.57 -22.34
N GLY A 170 -9.86 1.49 -23.11
CA GLY A 170 -10.34 0.19 -22.64
C GLY A 170 -9.32 -0.64 -21.88
N ALA A 171 -8.02 -0.35 -22.00
CA ALA A 171 -6.96 -1.13 -21.37
C ALA A 171 -6.78 -0.81 -19.88
N LEU A 172 -6.91 0.46 -19.49
CA LEU A 172 -6.74 0.90 -18.09
C LEU A 172 -7.64 0.14 -17.10
N PRO A 173 -8.95 -0.04 -17.34
CA PRO A 173 -9.81 -0.83 -16.45
C PRO A 173 -9.42 -2.31 -16.35
N LEU A 174 -8.89 -2.89 -17.44
CA LEU A 174 -8.45 -4.29 -17.45
C LEU A 174 -7.15 -4.46 -16.65
N LEU A 175 -6.23 -3.51 -16.79
CA LEU A 175 -5.01 -3.45 -15.99
C LEU A 175 -5.37 -3.25 -14.52
N ALA A 176 -6.21 -2.28 -14.16
CA ALA A 176 -6.66 -2.10 -12.77
C ALA A 176 -7.22 -3.40 -12.15
N ARG A 177 -7.98 -4.19 -12.92
CA ARG A 177 -8.42 -5.54 -12.48
C ARG A 177 -7.28 -6.53 -12.34
N LEU A 178 -6.32 -6.53 -13.26
CA LEU A 178 -5.13 -7.38 -13.14
C LEU A 178 -4.34 -7.04 -11.87
N TYR A 179 -4.14 -5.75 -11.57
CA TYR A 179 -3.53 -5.29 -10.31
C TYR A 179 -4.27 -5.83 -9.09
N TRP A 180 -5.60 -5.74 -9.10
CA TRP A 180 -6.44 -6.27 -8.03
C TRP A 180 -6.22 -7.77 -7.79
N TYR A 181 -6.24 -8.58 -8.84
CA TYR A 181 -6.06 -10.03 -8.74
C TYR A 181 -4.59 -10.48 -8.61
N THR A 182 -3.64 -9.56 -8.56
CA THR A 182 -2.21 -9.85 -8.39
C THR A 182 -1.62 -9.10 -7.21
N VAL A 183 -1.34 -7.81 -7.37
CA VAL A 183 -0.69 -6.99 -6.35
C VAL A 183 -1.54 -6.84 -5.09
N GLU A 184 -2.88 -6.77 -5.20
CA GLU A 184 -3.74 -6.63 -4.02
C GLU A 184 -4.13 -7.97 -3.38
N PHE A 185 -4.59 -8.94 -4.18
CA PHE A 185 -5.14 -10.21 -3.66
C PHE A 185 -4.47 -11.46 -4.25
N GLY A 186 -3.21 -11.32 -4.69
CA GLY A 186 -2.48 -12.41 -5.31
C GLY A 186 -1.95 -13.46 -4.33
N LEU A 187 -1.97 -14.70 -4.81
CA LEU A 187 -1.29 -15.85 -4.22
C LEU A 187 -0.20 -16.34 -5.16
N ILE A 188 0.91 -16.83 -4.60
CA ILE A 188 2.02 -17.42 -5.35
C ILE A 188 2.15 -18.90 -5.02
N ARG A 189 2.49 -19.73 -6.02
CA ARG A 189 2.72 -21.16 -5.80
C ARG A 189 3.96 -21.36 -4.94
N ASP A 190 3.83 -22.23 -3.94
CA ASP A 190 4.92 -22.60 -3.04
C ASP A 190 4.74 -24.07 -2.66
N ALA A 191 5.62 -24.93 -3.15
CA ALA A 191 5.52 -26.37 -2.93
C ALA A 191 5.84 -26.81 -1.49
N ALA A 192 6.45 -25.93 -0.69
CA ALA A 192 6.74 -26.17 0.72
C ALA A 192 5.56 -25.78 1.62
N SER A 193 4.62 -24.97 1.13
CA SER A 193 3.39 -24.59 1.83
C SER A 193 2.40 -25.75 1.90
N PRO A 194 1.72 -25.97 3.05
CA PRO A 194 0.71 -27.03 3.20
C PRO A 194 -0.39 -27.00 2.14
N ASN A 195 -0.74 -25.82 1.64
CA ASN A 195 -1.81 -25.61 0.66
C ASN A 195 -1.27 -25.40 -0.77
N GLY A 196 0.04 -25.56 -1.00
CA GLY A 196 0.68 -25.36 -2.30
C GLY A 196 0.78 -23.89 -2.75
N VAL A 197 0.39 -22.95 -1.89
CA VAL A 197 0.39 -21.50 -2.15
C VAL A 197 0.78 -20.70 -0.92
N LYS A 198 1.31 -19.49 -1.15
CA LYS A 198 1.57 -18.46 -0.13
C LYS A 198 0.98 -17.12 -0.58
N ILE A 199 0.73 -16.25 0.39
CA ILE A 199 0.22 -14.90 0.17
C ILE A 199 1.33 -13.99 -0.36
N TYR A 200 1.02 -13.10 -1.32
CA TYR A 200 1.87 -11.94 -1.60
C TYR A 200 1.07 -10.65 -1.82
N GLY A 201 -0.25 -10.74 -2.04
CA GLY A 201 -1.11 -9.59 -2.25
C GLY A 201 -1.21 -8.66 -1.04
N ALA A 202 -1.02 -7.36 -1.26
CA ALA A 202 -1.01 -6.30 -0.27
C ALA A 202 -2.31 -6.19 0.55
N GLY A 203 -3.46 -6.33 -0.11
CA GLY A 203 -4.78 -6.36 0.51
C GLY A 203 -4.94 -7.51 1.49
N ILE A 204 -4.33 -8.67 1.19
CA ILE A 204 -4.34 -9.82 2.09
C ILE A 204 -3.38 -9.60 3.26
N VAL A 205 -2.12 -9.24 2.98
CA VAL A 205 -1.09 -9.12 4.03
C VAL A 205 -1.37 -8.00 5.05
N SER A 206 -2.14 -6.99 4.66
CA SER A 206 -2.50 -5.85 5.53
C SER A 206 -3.86 -6.02 6.23
N SER A 207 -4.56 -7.13 5.99
CA SER A 207 -5.88 -7.42 6.56
C SER A 207 -5.88 -8.74 7.31
N LYS A 208 -6.25 -8.71 8.59
CA LYS A 208 -6.40 -9.91 9.42
C LYS A 208 -7.43 -10.88 8.82
N GLY A 209 -8.59 -10.36 8.41
CA GLY A 209 -9.70 -11.18 7.93
C GLY A 209 -9.38 -11.91 6.63
N GLU A 210 -8.63 -11.27 5.74
CA GLU A 210 -8.21 -11.86 4.47
C GLU A 210 -7.02 -12.83 4.64
N THR A 211 -6.17 -12.63 5.65
CA THR A 211 -5.02 -13.50 5.94
C THR A 211 -5.43 -14.89 6.49
N LEU A 212 -6.58 -15.00 7.17
CA LEU A 212 -7.05 -16.20 7.87
C LEU A 212 -7.90 -17.12 6.99
#